data_AF-A0A382XJ88-F1
#
_entry.id   AF-A0A382XJ88-F1
#
_cell.length_a   1.000
_cell.length_b   1.000
_cell.length_c   1.000
_cell.angle_alpha   90.00
_cell.angle_beta   90.00
_cell.angle_gamma   90.00
#
_symmetry.space_group_name_H-M   'P 1'
#
loop_
_entity.id
_entity.type
_entity.pdbx_description
1 polymer ?
#
loop_
_entity_poly.entity_id
_entity_poly.type
_entity_poly.pdbx_seq_one_letter_code
_entity_poly.pdbx_strand_id
1 'polypeptide(L)'
;HIVLGHYFGKMNGEWAALDMIKKYPPKTLVLVILLPLTGTGMASVLPPSVQEIGGFFETARLALPKTPILLGCARPLGPMKIEIDQLAINAGLNGIAFPSEGIVSYACEKGLKPSFINACCGVTW
;
A
#
# COMPACT_ATOMS: atom_id res chain seq x y z
N HIS A 1 -1.50 -6.45 8.19
CA HIS A 1 -0.52 -5.69 7.42
C HIS A 1 0.24 -6.67 6.54
N ILE A 2 0.42 -6.40 5.24
CA ILE A 2 1.37 -7.10 4.38
C ILE A 2 2.48 -6.11 4.06
N VAL A 3 3.73 -6.52 4.25
CA VAL A 3 4.92 -5.73 3.94
C VAL A 3 5.44 -6.18 2.58
N LEU A 4 5.27 -5.34 1.56
CA LEU A 4 5.74 -5.60 0.19
C LEU A 4 7.26 -5.46 0.13
N GLY A 5 7.93 -6.47 -0.40
CA GLY A 5 9.37 -6.53 -0.50
C GLY A 5 10.06 -6.90 0.81
N HIS A 6 9.36 -7.51 1.77
CA HIS A 6 9.97 -7.89 3.04
C HIS A 6 11.12 -8.88 2.88
N TYR A 7 11.08 -9.70 1.82
CA TYR A 7 12.15 -10.61 1.46
C TYR A 7 13.28 -9.86 0.72
N PHE A 8 13.97 -8.97 1.44
CA PHE A 8 15.11 -8.19 0.94
C PHE A 8 14.83 -7.49 -0.40
N GLY A 9 13.69 -6.80 -0.48
CA GLY A 9 13.29 -6.02 -1.65
C GLY A 9 12.57 -6.82 -2.74
N LYS A 10 12.51 -8.15 -2.59
CA LYS A 10 11.85 -9.03 -3.57
C LYS A 10 10.43 -9.33 -3.14
N MET A 11 9.52 -9.29 -4.11
CA MET A 11 8.18 -9.84 -3.97
C MET A 11 8.28 -11.37 -4.04
N ASN A 12 7.96 -12.05 -2.96
CA ASN A 12 8.11 -13.50 -2.82
C ASN A 12 6.99 -14.11 -1.96
N GLY A 13 6.72 -13.53 -0.79
CA GLY A 13 5.77 -14.08 0.18
C GLY A 13 4.38 -13.43 0.16
N GLU A 14 4.21 -12.33 -0.57
CA GLU A 14 3.06 -11.44 -0.47
C GLU A 14 1.77 -12.12 -0.97
N TRP A 15 1.85 -12.89 -2.06
CA TRP A 15 0.72 -13.68 -2.57
C TRP A 15 0.31 -14.79 -1.60
N ALA A 16 1.28 -15.50 -1.01
CA ALA A 16 0.99 -16.51 0.01
C ALA A 16 0.35 -15.88 1.25
N ALA A 17 0.82 -14.69 1.68
CA ALA A 17 0.22 -13.94 2.78
C ALA A 17 -1.22 -13.52 2.47
N LEU A 18 -1.48 -13.03 1.25
CA LEU A 18 -2.82 -12.69 0.78
C LEU A 18 -3.73 -13.92 0.77
N ASP A 19 -3.22 -15.07 0.31
CA ASP A 19 -3.93 -16.35 0.31
C ASP A 19 -4.26 -16.87 1.71
N MET A 20 -3.43 -16.57 2.71
CA MET A 20 -3.73 -16.86 4.11
C MET A 20 -4.83 -15.94 4.63
N ILE A 21 -4.73 -14.63 4.35
CA ILE A 21 -5.67 -13.61 4.85
C ILE A 21 -7.06 -13.78 4.25
N LYS A 22 -7.18 -14.12 2.96
CA LYS A 22 -8.49 -14.26 2.27
C LYS A 22 -9.38 -15.37 2.81
N LYS A 23 -8.84 -16.29 3.63
CA LYS A 23 -9.60 -17.36 4.29
C LYS A 23 -10.42 -16.86 5.47
N TYR A 24 -10.20 -15.62 5.90
CA TYR A 24 -10.88 -14.98 7.01
C TYR A 24 -11.61 -13.71 6.52
N PRO A 25 -12.51 -13.13 7.32
CA PRO A 25 -13.12 -11.84 7.05
C PRO A 25 -12.35 -10.69 7.74
N PRO A 26 -11.19 -10.24 7.21
CA PRO A 26 -10.51 -9.10 7.80
C PRO A 26 -11.38 -7.84 7.69
N LYS A 27 -11.42 -7.06 8.77
CA LYS A 27 -12.07 -5.75 8.74
C LYS A 27 -11.39 -4.80 7.75
N THR A 28 -10.06 -4.85 7.68
CA THR A 28 -9.23 -4.01 6.83
C THR A 28 -7.93 -4.73 6.50
N LEU A 29 -7.46 -4.59 5.26
CA LEU A 29 -6.10 -4.95 4.86
C LEU A 29 -5.25 -3.68 4.75
N VAL A 30 -4.10 -3.65 5.42
CA VAL A 30 -3.13 -2.56 5.28
C VAL A 30 -1.91 -3.08 4.54
N LEU A 31 -1.51 -2.37 3.49
CA LEU A 31 -0.31 -2.62 2.71
C LEU A 31 0.73 -1.57 3.06
N VAL A 32 1.95 -2.01 3.35
CA VAL A 32 3.12 -1.16 3.52
C VAL A 32 4.23 -1.69 2.63
N ILE A 33 5.17 -0.84 2.25
CA ILE A 33 6.27 -1.21 1.37
C ILE A 33 7.56 -1.07 2.15
N LEU A 34 8.51 -1.99 1.91
CA LEU A 34 9.82 -1.93 2.53
C LEU A 34 10.39 -0.51 2.41
N LEU A 35 10.63 0.11 3.57
CA LEU A 35 11.36 1.37 3.70
C LEU A 35 12.71 1.02 4.32
N PRO A 36 13.82 1.13 3.58
CA PRO A 36 15.16 0.91 4.14
C PRO A 36 15.43 1.91 5.25
N LEU A 37 15.81 1.41 6.43
CA LEU A 37 16.11 2.23 7.60
C LEU A 37 17.59 2.16 7.94
N THR A 38 18.22 3.32 8.10
CA THR A 38 19.61 3.45 8.55
C THR A 38 19.82 2.68 9.86
N GLY A 39 20.92 1.92 9.94
CA GLY A 39 21.25 1.12 11.12
C GLY A 39 20.58 -0.27 11.17
N THR A 40 19.81 -0.65 10.14
CA THR A 40 19.28 -2.01 10.00
C THR A 40 20.07 -2.85 9.00
N GLY A 41 19.98 -4.17 9.10
CA GLY A 41 20.58 -5.09 8.11
C GLY A 41 20.02 -4.94 6.69
N MET A 42 18.92 -4.20 6.53
CA MET A 42 18.29 -3.91 5.23
C MET A 42 18.47 -2.45 4.79
N ALA A 43 19.38 -1.68 5.41
CA ALA A 43 19.56 -0.26 5.13
C ALA A 43 19.91 0.05 3.65
N SER A 44 20.56 -0.88 2.96
CA SER A 44 20.97 -0.75 1.55
C SER A 44 20.09 -1.53 0.57
N VAL A 45 19.02 -2.17 1.06
CA VAL A 45 18.11 -2.96 0.22
C VAL A 45 17.25 -2.02 -0.61
N LEU A 46 17.14 -2.28 -1.90
CA LEU A 46 16.20 -1.57 -2.76
C LEU A 46 14.78 -2.14 -2.57
N PRO A 47 13.74 -1.29 -2.48
CA PRO A 47 12.37 -1.77 -2.47
C PRO A 47 11.99 -2.41 -3.81
N PRO A 48 10.85 -3.13 -3.87
CA PRO A 48 10.30 -3.62 -5.14
C PRO A 48 10.05 -2.48 -6.13
N SER A 49 9.99 -2.82 -7.42
CA SER A 49 9.64 -1.85 -8.45
C SER A 49 8.21 -1.34 -8.31
N VAL A 50 7.96 -0.13 -8.83
CA VAL A 50 6.63 0.49 -8.87
C VAL A 50 5.61 -0.42 -9.59
N GLN A 51 6.06 -1.12 -10.64
CA GLN A 51 5.25 -2.06 -11.41
C GLN A 51 4.84 -3.28 -10.59
N GLU A 52 5.78 -3.89 -9.85
CA GLU A 52 5.47 -5.01 -8.95
C GLU A 52 4.52 -4.61 -7.83
N ILE A 53 4.72 -3.41 -7.25
CA ILE A 53 3.85 -2.85 -6.21
C ILE A 53 2.42 -2.65 -6.76
N GLY A 54 2.30 -2.00 -7.91
CA GLY A 54 1.00 -1.76 -8.56
C GLY A 54 0.27 -3.06 -8.91
N GLY A 55 0.98 -4.02 -9.49
CA GLY A 55 0.41 -5.34 -9.81
C GLY A 55 -0.09 -6.08 -8.56
N PHE A 56 0.62 -5.95 -7.43
CA PHE A 56 0.13 -6.51 -6.17
C PHE A 56 -1.09 -5.77 -5.61
N PHE A 57 -1.18 -4.44 -5.76
CA PHE A 57 -2.36 -3.68 -5.36
C PHE A 57 -3.61 -4.15 -6.10
N GLU A 58 -3.53 -4.32 -7.41
CA GLU A 58 -4.62 -4.86 -8.23
C GLU A 58 -4.99 -6.29 -7.80
N THR A 59 -3.98 -7.13 -7.58
CA THR A 59 -4.18 -8.51 -7.09
C THR A 59 -4.91 -8.53 -5.75
N ALA A 60 -4.49 -7.69 -4.79
CA ALA A 60 -5.10 -7.58 -3.47
C ALA A 60 -6.54 -7.08 -3.56
N ARG A 61 -6.80 -6.08 -4.43
CA ARG A 61 -8.15 -5.55 -4.67
C ARG A 61 -9.10 -6.62 -5.20
N LEU A 62 -8.66 -7.38 -6.20
CA LEU A 62 -9.43 -8.46 -6.83
C LEU A 62 -9.67 -9.63 -5.86
N ALA A 63 -8.69 -9.96 -5.03
CA ALA A 63 -8.80 -11.05 -4.06
C ALA A 63 -9.76 -10.74 -2.90
N LEU A 64 -9.89 -9.46 -2.53
CA LEU A 64 -10.68 -9.03 -1.38
C LEU A 64 -11.66 -7.91 -1.75
N PRO A 65 -12.58 -8.09 -2.71
CA PRO A 65 -13.35 -6.99 -3.33
C PRO A 65 -14.23 -6.18 -2.35
N LYS A 66 -14.59 -6.76 -1.20
CA LYS A 66 -15.44 -6.13 -0.17
C LYS A 66 -14.67 -5.60 1.05
N THR A 67 -13.38 -5.93 1.18
CA THR A 67 -12.57 -5.52 2.32
C THR A 67 -11.92 -4.17 2.02
N PRO A 68 -12.01 -3.16 2.92
CA PRO A 68 -11.20 -1.97 2.84
C PRO A 68 -9.70 -2.27 2.74
N ILE A 69 -9.03 -1.74 1.72
CA ILE A 69 -7.58 -1.86 1.55
C ILE A 69 -6.94 -0.49 1.69
N LEU A 70 -5.93 -0.37 2.54
CA LEU A 70 -5.27 0.90 2.84
C LEU A 70 -3.79 0.84 2.50
N LEU A 71 -3.26 1.91 1.94
CA LEU A 71 -1.82 2.13 1.83
C LEU A 71 -1.32 2.82 3.10
N GLY A 72 -0.50 2.11 3.88
CA GLY A 72 0.07 2.59 5.13
C GLY A 72 1.22 3.59 4.93
N CYS A 73 1.66 4.19 6.04
CA CYS A 73 2.65 5.27 6.04
C CYS A 73 4.06 4.81 5.63
N ALA A 74 4.46 3.59 5.99
CA ALA A 74 5.76 3.04 5.66
C ALA A 74 5.81 2.65 4.17
N ARG A 75 6.51 3.45 3.38
CA ARG A 75 6.81 3.22 1.96
C ARG A 75 7.97 4.11 1.49
N PRO A 76 8.63 3.79 0.36
CA PRO A 76 9.70 4.61 -0.21
C PRO A 76 9.31 6.08 -0.36
N LEU A 77 10.28 6.97 -0.11
CA LEU A 77 10.12 8.42 -0.18
C LEU A 77 10.50 8.95 -1.57
N GLY A 78 10.32 10.27 -1.78
CA GLY A 78 10.69 10.94 -3.02
C GLY A 78 9.69 10.68 -4.16
N PRO A 79 10.14 10.79 -5.43
CA PRO A 79 9.27 10.67 -6.60
C PRO A 79 8.46 9.37 -6.65
N MET A 80 9.09 8.26 -6.25
CA MET A 80 8.45 6.94 -6.18
C MET A 80 7.19 6.95 -5.31
N LYS A 81 7.15 7.76 -4.24
CA LYS A 81 5.98 7.86 -3.36
C LYS A 81 4.74 8.37 -4.09
N ILE A 82 4.91 9.33 -5.00
CA ILE A 82 3.81 9.91 -5.78
C ILE A 82 3.24 8.85 -6.72
N GLU A 83 4.11 8.12 -7.42
CA GLU A 83 3.70 7.04 -8.34
C GLU A 83 2.96 5.92 -7.59
N ILE A 84 3.48 5.50 -6.43
CA ILE A 84 2.82 4.49 -5.57
C ILE A 84 1.44 4.98 -5.11
N ASP A 85 1.32 6.24 -4.67
CA ASP A 85 0.06 6.81 -4.21
C ASP A 85 -0.98 6.89 -5.36
N GLN A 86 -0.54 7.23 -6.58
CA GLN A 86 -1.39 7.20 -7.77
C GLN A 86 -1.83 5.78 -8.13
N LEU A 87 -0.93 4.80 -8.07
CA LEU A 87 -1.26 3.40 -8.31
C LEU A 87 -2.24 2.85 -7.27
N ALA A 88 -2.12 3.26 -6.01
CA ALA A 88 -3.09 2.90 -4.98
C ALA A 88 -4.51 3.38 -5.33
N ILE A 89 -4.64 4.62 -5.80
CA ILE A 89 -5.92 5.17 -6.27
C ILE A 89 -6.44 4.36 -7.46
N ASN A 90 -5.59 4.14 -8.47
CA ASN A 90 -5.99 3.45 -9.70
C ASN A 90 -6.39 1.99 -9.44
N ALA A 91 -5.74 1.32 -8.48
CA ALA A 91 -6.07 -0.03 -8.05
C ALA A 91 -7.29 -0.11 -7.11
N GLY A 92 -7.92 1.01 -6.77
CA GLY A 92 -9.13 1.04 -5.93
C GLY A 92 -8.86 0.77 -4.45
N LEU A 93 -7.70 1.16 -3.94
CA LEU A 93 -7.47 1.21 -2.49
C LEU A 93 -8.35 2.31 -1.88
N ASN A 94 -8.81 2.05 -0.66
CA ASN A 94 -9.82 2.85 0.03
C ASN A 94 -9.24 3.99 0.87
N GLY A 95 -7.93 4.01 1.09
CA GLY A 95 -7.28 5.08 1.84
C GLY A 95 -5.76 5.04 1.73
N ILE A 96 -5.16 6.22 1.89
CA ILE A 96 -3.71 6.43 1.84
C ILE A 96 -3.32 7.22 3.08
N ALA A 97 -2.42 6.67 3.89
CA ALA A 97 -1.86 7.37 5.02
C ALA A 97 -0.80 8.37 4.53
N PHE A 98 -0.91 9.63 4.98
CA PHE A 98 -0.01 10.73 4.62
C PHE A 98 0.26 10.79 3.10
N PRO A 99 -0.79 11.02 2.28
CA PRO A 99 -0.63 11.07 0.83
C PRO A 99 0.35 12.17 0.41
N SER A 100 1.07 11.96 -0.68
CA SER A 100 1.93 13.00 -1.26
C SER A 100 1.12 14.21 -1.70
N GLU A 101 1.77 15.36 -1.83
CA GLU A 101 1.15 16.54 -2.42
C GLU A 101 0.59 16.22 -3.81
N GLY A 102 -0.57 16.78 -4.14
CA GLY A 102 -1.28 16.54 -5.40
C GLY A 102 -2.11 15.25 -5.46
N ILE A 103 -1.91 14.28 -4.56
CA ILE A 103 -2.64 13.00 -4.59
C ILE A 103 -4.14 13.16 -4.30
N VAL A 104 -4.51 14.12 -3.45
CA VAL A 104 -5.92 14.46 -3.20
C VAL A 104 -6.58 15.00 -4.47
N SER A 105 -5.89 15.94 -5.17
CA SER A 105 -6.38 16.47 -6.44
C SER A 105 -6.49 15.38 -7.51
N TYR A 106 -5.50 14.49 -7.60
CA TYR A 106 -5.53 13.35 -8.50
C TYR A 106 -6.73 12.43 -8.23
N ALA A 107 -7.05 12.16 -6.96
CA ALA A 107 -8.24 11.39 -6.62
C ALA A 107 -9.53 12.07 -7.10
N CYS A 108 -9.64 13.39 -6.91
CA CYS A 108 -10.77 14.18 -7.41
C CYS A 108 -10.89 14.15 -8.93
N GLU A 109 -9.77 14.24 -9.67
CA GLU A 109 -9.73 14.11 -11.13
C GLU A 109 -10.21 12.73 -11.62
N LYS A 110 -10.01 11.69 -10.81
CA LYS A 110 -10.55 10.34 -11.04
C LYS A 110 -12.03 10.18 -10.64
N GLY A 111 -12.69 11.27 -10.23
CA GLY A 111 -14.10 11.27 -9.82
C GLY A 111 -14.34 10.75 -8.40
N LEU A 112 -13.29 10.60 -7.58
CA LEU A 112 -13.41 10.19 -6.19
C LEU A 112 -13.70 11.40 -5.29
N LYS A 113 -14.24 11.14 -4.10
CA LYS A 113 -14.52 12.15 -3.07
C LYS A 113 -13.68 11.84 -1.82
N PRO A 114 -12.49 12.45 -1.68
CA PRO A 114 -11.64 12.24 -0.52
C PRO A 114 -12.33 12.69 0.77
N SER A 115 -12.10 11.96 1.85
CA SER A 115 -12.42 12.37 3.22
C SER A 115 -11.18 12.24 4.08
N PHE A 116 -11.07 13.09 5.10
CA PHE A 116 -9.90 13.12 5.99
C PHE A 116 -10.29 12.60 7.36
N ILE A 117 -9.51 11.63 7.84
CA ILE A 117 -9.70 11.00 9.14
C ILE A 117 -8.40 11.17 9.90
N ASN A 118 -8.48 11.74 11.10
CA ASN A 118 -7.33 11.91 11.97
C ASN A 118 -7.09 10.64 12.78
N ALA A 119 -6.60 9.60 12.11
CA ALA A 119 -6.37 8.28 12.69
C ALA A 119 -5.12 7.62 12.10
N CYS A 120 -4.42 6.81 12.91
CA CYS A 120 -3.29 6.02 12.44
C CYS A 120 -3.76 4.89 11.53
N CYS A 121 -2.99 4.52 10.50
CA CYS A 121 -3.34 3.42 9.59
C CYS A 121 -3.58 2.03 10.23
N GLY A 122 -3.24 1.87 11.53
CA GLY A 122 -3.47 0.66 12.31
C GLY A 122 -4.75 0.66 13.16
N VAL A 123 -5.53 1.74 13.19
CA VAL A 123 -6.82 1.77 13.91
C VAL A 123 -8.00 1.60 12.95
N THR A 124 -9.17 1.24 13.46
CA THR A 124 -10.38 1.07 12.62
C THR A 124 -11.17 2.37 12.62
N TRP A 125 -11.68 2.80 11.47
CA TRP A 125 -12.52 3.99 11.31
C TRP A 125 -13.69 3.72 10.37
#